data_AF-A0A962SZ77-F1
#
_entry.id   AF-A0A962SZ77-F1
#
_cell.length_a   1.000
_cell.length_b   1.000
_cell.length_c   1.000
_cell.angle_alpha   90.00
_cell.angle_beta   90.00
_cell.angle_gamma   90.00
#
_symmetry.space_group_name_H-M   'P 1'
#
loop_
_entity.id
_entity.type
_entity.pdbx_description
1 polymer ?
#
loop_
_entity_poly.entity_id
_entity_poly.type
_entity_poly.pdbx_seq_one_letter_code
_entity_poly.pdbx_strand_id
1 'polypeptide(L)'
;ITAISLYAETGLARLRNGPIDPAELRETLEKIATQSTRTHAIIQQVRHFARQSKPQYLTVRVSALLDDIADFLDMETRRHHVHLRQDIGPDLPPVLADPLQVQQVILNLVRNAVDATGTVDGPRAILLSAHLGPDGVELAIQDNGPGLDPNLLRQLPHPFFTTKPDGLGLGLSISQSIVEAHGGRLWATPNRDAGATFHFTLPAATRLHRSERVELTL
;
A
#
# COMPACT_ATOMS: atom_id res chain seq x y z
N ILE A 1 9.84 15.61 11.62
CA ILE A 1 11.15 16.29 11.75
C ILE A 1 11.44 16.69 13.19
N THR A 2 10.59 17.46 13.88
CA THR A 2 10.81 17.92 15.26
C THR A 2 11.13 16.80 16.27
N ALA A 3 10.43 15.66 16.21
CA ALA A 3 10.70 14.52 17.10
C ALA A 3 12.04 13.81 16.81
N ILE A 4 12.47 13.77 15.54
CA ILE A 4 13.78 13.22 15.15
C ILE A 4 14.89 14.09 15.71
N SER A 5 14.77 15.41 15.54
CA SER A 5 15.71 16.38 16.09
C SER A 5 15.80 16.27 17.61
N LEU A 6 14.66 16.18 18.30
CA LEU A 6 14.61 16.02 19.75
C LEU A 6 15.34 14.76 20.25
N TYR A 7 15.08 13.60 19.63
CA TYR A 7 15.75 12.35 20.03
C TYR A 7 17.25 12.37 19.70
N ALA A 8 17.64 12.96 18.56
CA ALA A 8 19.05 13.12 18.21
C ALA A 8 19.78 14.05 19.20
N GLU A 9 19.18 15.20 19.55
CA GLU A 9 19.72 16.14 20.53
C GLU A 9 19.83 15.51 21.92
N THR A 10 18.83 14.72 22.33
CA THR A 10 18.84 14.01 23.62
C THR A 10 19.96 12.97 23.67
N GLY A 11 20.11 12.15 22.62
CA GLY A 11 21.19 11.16 22.54
C GLY A 11 22.58 11.80 22.51
N LEU A 12 22.74 12.90 21.76
CA LEU A 12 24.01 13.65 21.71
C LEU A 12 24.34 14.32 23.05
N ALA A 13 23.36 14.92 23.72
CA ALA A 13 23.55 15.50 25.05
C ALA A 13 23.95 14.42 26.08
N ARG A 14 23.38 13.21 25.96
CA ARG A 14 23.69 12.11 26.85
C ARG A 14 25.10 11.56 26.64
N LEU A 15 25.51 11.35 25.39
CA LEU A 15 26.88 10.96 25.01
C LEU A 15 27.94 11.96 25.50
N ARG A 16 27.61 13.27 25.50
CA ARG A 16 28.52 14.32 25.98
C ARG A 16 28.70 14.32 27.50
N ASN A 17 27.73 13.81 28.24
CA ASN A 17 27.71 13.82 29.70
C ASN A 17 28.37 12.58 30.34
N GLY A 18 28.93 11.67 29.54
CA GLY A 18 29.68 10.51 30.02
C GLY A 18 29.36 9.21 29.25
N PRO A 19 29.83 8.06 29.76
CA PRO A 19 29.53 6.75 29.17
C PRO A 19 28.02 6.52 29.13
N ILE A 20 27.49 6.20 27.95
CA ILE A 20 26.09 5.81 27.77
C ILE A 20 26.00 4.28 27.74
N ASP A 21 24.93 3.74 28.32
CA ASP A 21 24.59 2.33 28.14
C ASP A 21 24.26 2.07 26.65
N PRO A 22 24.92 1.09 26.00
CA PRO A 22 24.57 0.68 24.65
C PRO A 22 23.08 0.39 24.44
N ALA A 23 22.35 -0.09 25.46
CA ALA A 23 20.92 -0.32 25.38
C ALA A 23 20.11 0.98 25.25
N GLU A 24 20.47 2.02 26.01
CA GLU A 24 19.84 3.36 25.97
C GLU A 24 20.10 4.06 24.63
N LEU A 25 21.33 3.91 24.10
CA LEU A 25 21.68 4.42 22.78
C LEU A 25 20.88 3.73 21.67
N ARG A 26 20.76 2.41 21.72
CA ARG A 26 19.96 1.63 20.77
C ARG A 26 18.50 2.07 20.78
N GLU A 27 17.88 2.21 21.95
CA GLU A 27 16.49 2.66 22.05
C GLU A 27 16.29 4.05 21.43
N THR A 28 17.24 4.96 21.66
CA THR A 28 17.21 6.31 21.05
C THR A 28 17.30 6.24 19.52
N LEU A 29 18.18 5.40 18.99
CA LEU A 29 18.32 5.19 17.56
C LEU A 29 17.08 4.51 16.94
N GLU A 30 16.46 3.56 17.63
CA GLU A 30 15.21 2.92 17.20
C GLU A 30 14.05 3.93 17.13
N LYS A 31 13.95 4.85 18.10
CA LYS A 31 12.99 5.95 18.08
C LYS A 31 13.23 6.90 16.91
N ILE A 32 14.48 7.23 16.61
CA ILE A 32 14.86 8.04 15.44
C ILE A 32 14.48 7.32 14.14
N ALA A 33 14.81 6.03 14.01
CA ALA A 33 14.50 5.25 12.81
C ALA A 33 12.98 5.17 12.57
N THR A 34 12.22 4.96 13.64
CA THR A 34 10.74 4.91 13.59
C THR A 34 10.17 6.26 13.18
N GLN A 35 10.61 7.36 13.79
CA GLN A 35 10.13 8.70 13.44
C GLN A 35 10.59 9.17 12.06
N SER A 36 11.76 8.74 11.61
CA SER A 36 12.26 8.97 10.25
C SER A 36 11.38 8.26 9.23
N THR A 37 11.05 6.99 9.46
CA THR A 37 10.14 6.21 8.61
C THR A 37 8.75 6.88 8.54
N ARG A 38 8.20 7.29 9.69
CA ARG A 38 6.92 8.01 9.76
C ARG A 38 6.97 9.35 9.04
N THR A 39 8.03 10.13 9.25
CA THR A 39 8.21 11.44 8.58
C THR A 39 8.37 11.26 7.07
N HIS A 40 9.09 10.24 6.62
CA HIS A 40 9.23 9.92 5.21
C HIS A 40 7.88 9.58 4.57
N ALA A 41 7.07 8.75 5.23
CA ALA A 41 5.71 8.44 4.77
C ALA A 41 4.86 9.72 4.64
N ILE A 42 4.88 10.60 5.65
CA ILE A 42 4.15 11.88 5.62
C ILE A 42 4.65 12.78 4.47
N ILE A 43 5.96 12.89 4.27
CA ILE A 43 6.53 13.72 3.20
C ILE A 43 6.18 13.17 1.81
N GLN A 44 6.24 11.85 1.61
CA GLN A 44 5.79 11.23 0.36
C GLN A 44 4.32 11.53 0.10
N GLN A 45 3.49 11.49 1.14
CA GLN A 45 2.06 11.77 1.07
C GLN A 45 1.75 13.25 0.77
N VAL A 46 2.47 14.18 1.40
CA VAL A 46 2.37 15.62 1.12
C VAL A 46 2.87 15.94 -0.28
N ARG A 47 3.99 15.33 -0.70
CA ARG A 47 4.49 15.44 -2.08
C ARG A 47 3.50 14.87 -3.08
N HIS A 48 2.79 13.82 -2.74
CA HIS A 48 1.74 13.23 -3.58
C HIS A 48 0.52 14.17 -3.69
N PHE A 49 0.07 14.78 -2.60
CA PHE A 49 -1.00 15.79 -2.62
C PHE A 49 -0.60 17.08 -3.35
N ALA A 50 0.65 17.52 -3.20
CA ALA A 50 1.20 18.69 -3.88
C ALA A 50 1.52 18.42 -5.35
N ARG A 51 1.74 17.16 -5.74
CA ARG A 51 1.88 16.74 -7.13
C ARG A 51 0.50 16.55 -7.75
N GLN A 52 -0.14 17.66 -8.09
CA GLN A 52 -1.05 17.73 -9.25
C GLN A 52 -0.27 17.59 -10.58
N SER A 53 0.71 16.68 -10.66
CA SER A 53 1.27 16.30 -11.96
C SER A 53 0.27 15.37 -12.63
N LYS A 54 -0.15 15.71 -13.85
CA LYS A 54 -1.05 14.87 -14.66
C LYS A 54 -0.53 13.42 -14.64
N PRO A 55 -1.37 12.42 -14.32
CA PRO A 55 -0.96 11.02 -14.36
C PRO A 55 -0.33 10.68 -15.71
N GLN A 56 0.77 9.94 -15.70
CA GLN A 56 1.42 9.49 -16.92
C GLN A 56 0.93 8.08 -17.27
N TYR A 57 -0.20 8.02 -17.98
CA TYR A 57 -0.78 6.76 -18.41
C TYR A 57 0.10 6.06 -19.46
N LEU A 58 0.57 4.88 -19.12
CA LEU A 58 1.36 4.00 -19.98
C LEU A 58 0.67 2.64 -20.11
N THR A 59 0.88 1.97 -21.24
CA THR A 59 0.50 0.57 -21.41
C THR A 59 1.51 -0.30 -20.67
N VAL A 60 1.10 -0.90 -19.55
CA VAL A 60 1.99 -1.65 -18.67
C VAL A 60 1.49 -3.07 -18.39
N ARG A 61 2.43 -4.01 -18.27
CA ARG A 61 2.12 -5.37 -17.81
C ARG A 61 2.08 -5.38 -16.29
N VAL A 62 1.10 -6.06 -15.71
CA VAL A 62 0.99 -6.17 -14.24
C VAL A 62 2.21 -6.83 -13.61
N SER A 63 2.81 -7.82 -14.27
CA SER A 63 4.07 -8.41 -13.79
C SER A 63 5.20 -7.37 -13.67
N ALA A 64 5.36 -6.49 -14.65
CA ALA A 64 6.39 -5.44 -14.58
C ALA A 64 6.16 -4.49 -13.40
N LEU A 65 4.89 -4.15 -13.09
CA LEU A 65 4.55 -3.34 -11.92
C LEU A 65 4.97 -4.01 -10.61
N LEU A 66 4.82 -5.35 -10.53
CA LEU A 66 5.19 -6.14 -9.36
C LEU A 66 6.70 -6.36 -9.26
N ASP A 67 7.38 -6.58 -10.38
CA ASP A 67 8.83 -6.71 -10.46
C ASP A 67 9.53 -5.47 -9.89
N ASP A 68 9.07 -4.28 -10.29
CA ASP A 68 9.63 -2.99 -9.86
C ASP A 68 9.53 -2.73 -8.35
N ILE A 69 8.59 -3.38 -7.65
CA ILE A 69 8.40 -3.23 -6.20
C ILE A 69 8.78 -4.49 -5.41
N ALA A 70 9.28 -5.53 -6.07
CA ALA A 70 9.53 -6.84 -5.46
C ALA A 70 10.51 -6.74 -4.26
N ASP A 71 11.61 -6.00 -4.41
CA ASP A 71 12.60 -5.79 -3.33
C ASP A 71 11.98 -5.10 -2.12
N PHE A 72 11.08 -4.13 -2.36
CA PHE A 72 10.38 -3.45 -1.28
C PHE A 72 9.44 -4.41 -0.55
N LEU A 73 8.66 -5.20 -1.30
CA LEU A 73 7.74 -6.19 -0.75
C LEU A 73 8.48 -7.26 0.07
N ASP A 74 9.62 -7.76 -0.42
CA ASP A 74 10.46 -8.73 0.28
C ASP A 74 11.04 -8.15 1.57
N MET A 75 11.60 -6.94 1.52
CA MET A 75 12.10 -6.25 2.72
C MET A 75 11.01 -6.04 3.77
N GLU A 76 9.84 -5.54 3.37
CA GLU A 76 8.73 -5.24 4.28
C GLU A 76 8.18 -6.53 4.92
N THR A 77 7.92 -7.55 4.12
CA THR A 77 7.36 -8.83 4.60
C THR A 77 8.35 -9.57 5.50
N ARG A 78 9.66 -9.55 5.20
CA ARG A 78 10.69 -10.12 6.08
C ARG A 78 10.79 -9.38 7.41
N ARG A 79 10.77 -8.06 7.39
CA ARG A 79 10.82 -7.23 8.60
C ARG A 79 9.68 -7.58 9.57
N HIS A 80 8.52 -7.96 9.04
CA HIS A 80 7.32 -8.26 9.83
C HIS A 80 7.03 -9.76 9.99
N HIS A 81 7.96 -10.63 9.55
CA HIS A 81 7.83 -12.10 9.57
C HIS A 81 6.55 -12.61 8.89
N VAL A 82 6.24 -12.04 7.73
CA VAL A 82 5.06 -12.38 6.92
C VAL A 82 5.49 -13.16 5.69
N HIS A 83 4.79 -14.26 5.41
CA HIS A 83 5.00 -15.03 4.20
C HIS A 83 4.16 -14.45 3.06
N LEU A 84 4.82 -13.82 2.09
CA LEU A 84 4.18 -13.32 0.88
C LEU A 84 4.18 -14.39 -0.21
N ARG A 85 3.00 -14.73 -0.73
CA ARG A 85 2.82 -15.54 -1.93
C ARG A 85 2.27 -14.70 -3.06
N GLN A 86 2.67 -15.02 -4.28
CA GLN A 86 2.14 -14.40 -5.50
C GLN A 86 1.41 -15.45 -6.33
N ASP A 87 0.20 -15.11 -6.80
CA ASP A 87 -0.61 -15.92 -7.71
C ASP A 87 -1.06 -15.04 -8.88
N ILE A 88 -0.21 -14.97 -9.89
CA ILE A 88 -0.41 -14.12 -11.06
C ILE A 88 -0.87 -15.01 -12.21
N GLY A 89 -2.09 -14.76 -12.69
CA GLY A 89 -2.65 -15.48 -13.82
C GLY A 89 -1.75 -15.37 -15.07
N PRO A 90 -1.71 -16.41 -15.90
CA PRO A 90 -0.97 -16.35 -17.17
C PRO A 90 -1.62 -15.35 -18.12
N ASP A 91 -0.81 -14.74 -18.99
CA ASP A 91 -1.26 -13.96 -20.15
C ASP A 91 -2.23 -12.80 -19.85
N LEU A 92 -2.07 -12.13 -18.70
CA LEU A 92 -2.86 -10.93 -18.39
C LEU A 92 -2.65 -9.85 -19.46
N PRO A 93 -3.73 -9.24 -19.99
CA PRO A 93 -3.60 -8.14 -20.92
C PRO A 93 -2.91 -6.95 -20.24
N PRO A 94 -2.15 -6.13 -20.99
CA PRO A 94 -1.62 -4.91 -20.43
C PRO A 94 -2.74 -3.96 -20.03
N VAL A 95 -2.48 -3.13 -19.04
CA VAL A 95 -3.41 -2.12 -18.50
C VAL A 95 -2.92 -0.73 -18.87
N LEU A 96 -3.82 0.23 -19.02
CA LEU A 96 -3.45 1.63 -19.18
C LEU A 96 -3.39 2.29 -17.80
N ALA A 97 -2.19 2.56 -17.30
CA ALA A 97 -2.00 3.06 -15.94
C ALA A 97 -0.75 3.93 -15.77
N ASP A 98 -0.77 4.81 -14.77
CA ASP A 98 0.44 5.42 -14.23
C ASP A 98 1.13 4.40 -13.29
N PRO A 99 2.31 3.88 -13.67
CA PRO A 99 2.96 2.80 -12.93
C PRO A 99 3.26 3.17 -11.48
N LEU A 100 3.71 4.40 -11.24
CA LEU A 100 4.09 4.85 -9.91
C LEU A 100 2.87 4.96 -8.99
N GLN A 101 1.73 5.38 -9.53
CA GLN A 101 0.49 5.47 -8.76
C GLN A 101 -0.07 4.08 -8.45
N VAL A 102 -0.09 3.17 -9.42
CA VAL A 102 -0.56 1.79 -9.17
C VAL A 102 0.35 1.06 -8.18
N GLN A 103 1.67 1.21 -8.31
CA GLN A 103 2.62 0.69 -7.33
C GLN A 103 2.32 1.23 -5.92
N GLN A 104 1.99 2.52 -5.79
CA GLN A 104 1.60 3.11 -4.50
C GLN A 104 0.33 2.48 -3.93
N VAL A 105 -0.66 2.13 -4.75
CA VAL A 105 -1.85 1.37 -4.32
C VAL A 105 -1.42 0.02 -3.77
N ILE A 106 -0.64 -0.76 -4.53
CA ILE A 106 -0.21 -2.10 -4.14
C ILE A 106 0.57 -2.05 -2.82
N LEU A 107 1.56 -1.15 -2.72
CA LEU A 107 2.37 -0.98 -1.52
C LEU A 107 1.53 -0.59 -0.30
N ASN A 108 0.53 0.28 -0.48
CA ASN A 108 -0.36 0.68 0.60
C ASN A 108 -1.25 -0.49 1.07
N LEU A 109 -1.80 -1.27 0.13
CA LEU A 109 -2.63 -2.43 0.46
C LEU A 109 -1.81 -3.54 1.13
N VAL A 110 -0.57 -3.79 0.68
CA VAL A 110 0.33 -4.75 1.34
C VAL A 110 0.69 -4.30 2.75
N ARG A 111 1.00 -3.02 2.98
CA ARG A 111 1.24 -2.51 4.35
C ARG A 111 0.01 -2.68 5.24
N ASN A 112 -1.18 -2.44 4.70
CA ASN A 112 -2.42 -2.67 5.44
C ASN A 112 -2.59 -4.15 5.83
N ALA A 113 -2.29 -5.07 4.92
CA ALA A 113 -2.29 -6.50 5.18
C ALA A 113 -1.22 -6.91 6.22
N VAL A 114 0.01 -6.39 6.11
CA VAL A 114 1.08 -6.63 7.10
C VAL A 114 0.63 -6.19 8.49
N ASP A 115 0.08 -4.99 8.62
CA ASP A 115 -0.43 -4.49 9.90
C ASP A 115 -1.57 -5.36 10.44
N ALA A 116 -2.50 -5.79 9.58
CA ALA A 116 -3.61 -6.66 9.97
C ALA A 116 -3.13 -8.03 10.47
N THR A 117 -2.13 -8.63 9.82
CA THR A 117 -1.55 -9.90 10.28
C THR A 117 -0.72 -9.78 11.56
N GLY A 118 -0.39 -8.56 12.00
CA GLY A 118 0.39 -8.31 13.22
C GLY A 118 -0.27 -8.84 14.50
N THR A 119 -1.60 -8.99 14.51
CA THR A 119 -2.38 -9.50 15.65
C THR A 119 -2.64 -11.00 15.62
N VAL A 120 -2.12 -11.73 14.62
CA VAL A 120 -2.31 -13.17 14.45
C VAL A 120 -1.33 -13.95 15.31
N ASP A 121 -1.85 -14.85 16.15
CA ASP A 121 -1.08 -15.87 16.86
C ASP A 121 -0.81 -17.06 15.93
N GLY A 122 0.29 -16.99 15.15
CA GLY A 122 0.68 -18.07 14.24
C GLY A 122 1.37 -17.58 12.96
N PRO A 123 1.44 -18.43 11.92
CA PRO A 123 2.01 -18.06 10.63
C PRO A 123 1.25 -16.88 10.01
N ARG A 124 1.96 -15.79 9.71
CA ARG A 124 1.41 -14.63 9.03
C ARG A 124 1.56 -14.81 7.53
N ALA A 125 0.48 -14.62 6.78
CA ALA A 125 0.47 -14.86 5.35
C ALA A 125 -0.27 -13.76 4.59
N ILE A 126 0.30 -13.37 3.46
CA ILE A 126 -0.32 -12.50 2.48
C ILE A 126 -0.27 -13.20 1.12
N LEU A 127 -1.38 -13.19 0.40
CA LEU A 127 -1.46 -13.59 -1.00
C LEU A 127 -1.71 -12.34 -1.84
N LEU A 128 -0.78 -12.02 -2.72
CA LEU A 128 -0.98 -11.05 -3.80
C LEU A 128 -1.35 -11.82 -5.06
N SER A 129 -2.53 -11.57 -5.60
CA SER A 129 -2.97 -12.19 -6.85
C SER A 129 -3.35 -11.17 -7.90
N ALA A 130 -3.26 -11.58 -9.16
CA ALA A 130 -3.75 -10.79 -10.28
C ALA A 130 -4.35 -11.71 -11.34
N HIS A 131 -5.62 -11.47 -11.69
CA HIS A 131 -6.39 -12.33 -12.59
C HIS A 131 -7.24 -11.49 -13.55
N LEU A 132 -7.55 -12.05 -14.72
CA LEU A 132 -8.47 -11.38 -15.65
C LEU A 132 -9.91 -11.52 -15.15
N GLY A 133 -10.55 -10.39 -14.89
CA GLY A 133 -11.94 -10.28 -14.47
C GLY A 133 -12.86 -9.66 -15.53
N PRO A 134 -14.15 -9.47 -15.20
CA PRO A 134 -15.13 -8.89 -16.11
C PRO A 134 -14.82 -7.44 -16.47
N ASP A 135 -14.20 -6.67 -15.59
CA ASP A 135 -13.94 -5.22 -15.75
C ASP A 135 -12.48 -4.88 -16.12
N GLY A 136 -11.60 -5.87 -16.20
CA GLY A 136 -10.19 -5.68 -16.52
C GLY A 136 -9.32 -6.67 -15.76
N VAL A 137 -8.07 -6.29 -15.47
CA VAL A 137 -7.23 -7.06 -14.56
C VAL A 137 -7.63 -6.71 -13.13
N GLU A 138 -8.02 -7.72 -12.36
CA GLU A 138 -8.30 -7.60 -10.92
C GLU A 138 -7.05 -8.01 -10.15
N LEU A 139 -6.57 -7.11 -9.30
CA LEU A 139 -5.52 -7.38 -8.33
C LEU A 139 -6.13 -7.53 -6.95
N ALA A 140 -5.69 -8.52 -6.19
CA ALA A 140 -6.18 -8.77 -4.84
C ALA A 140 -5.02 -8.98 -3.85
N ILE A 141 -5.16 -8.39 -2.67
CA ILE A 141 -4.25 -8.56 -1.54
C ILE A 141 -5.08 -9.20 -0.42
N GLN A 142 -4.86 -10.49 -0.20
CA GLN A 142 -5.51 -11.29 0.81
C GLN A 142 -4.57 -11.46 2.01
N ASP A 143 -5.05 -11.17 3.21
CA ASP A 143 -4.36 -11.43 4.48
C ASP A 143 -5.05 -12.52 5.30
N ASN A 144 -4.36 -13.04 6.32
CA ASN A 144 -4.94 -13.93 7.31
C ASN A 144 -5.11 -13.27 8.69
N GLY A 145 -5.31 -11.95 8.71
CA GLY A 145 -5.53 -11.13 9.90
C GLY A 145 -6.91 -11.36 10.56
N PRO A 146 -7.37 -10.44 11.43
CA PRO A 146 -8.65 -10.57 12.13
C PRO A 146 -9.87 -10.36 11.22
N GLY A 147 -9.66 -9.94 9.97
CA GLY A 147 -10.72 -9.63 9.00
C GLY A 147 -11.27 -8.21 9.11
N LEU A 148 -12.37 -7.96 8.40
CA LEU A 148 -13.02 -6.65 8.35
C LEU A 148 -14.25 -6.65 9.24
N ASP A 149 -14.33 -5.67 10.15
CA ASP A 149 -15.59 -5.37 10.81
C ASP A 149 -16.61 -4.88 9.75
N PRO A 150 -17.80 -5.49 9.63
CA PRO A 150 -18.84 -5.08 8.69
C PRO A 150 -19.26 -3.61 8.79
N ASN A 151 -19.12 -3.00 9.97
CA ASN A 151 -19.36 -1.57 10.19
C ASN A 151 -18.24 -0.70 9.61
N LEU A 152 -17.01 -1.23 9.57
CA LEU A 152 -15.85 -0.58 8.99
C LEU A 152 -15.92 -0.48 7.47
N LEU A 153 -16.44 -1.54 6.81
CA LEU A 153 -16.58 -1.62 5.35
C LEU A 153 -17.33 -0.42 4.75
N ARG A 154 -18.32 0.12 5.48
CA ARG A 154 -19.10 1.29 5.05
C ARG A 154 -18.35 2.61 5.19
N GLN A 155 -17.30 2.64 6.02
CA GLN A 155 -16.52 3.83 6.36
C GLN A 155 -15.16 3.88 5.65
N LEU A 156 -14.71 2.77 5.07
CA LEU A 156 -13.48 2.67 4.26
C LEU A 156 -13.30 3.76 3.17
N PRO A 157 -14.35 4.31 2.51
CA PRO A 157 -14.16 5.37 1.52
C PRO A 157 -13.97 6.77 2.14
N HIS A 158 -14.09 6.95 3.45
CA HIS A 158 -13.93 8.27 4.07
C HIS A 158 -12.46 8.62 4.32
N PRO A 159 -11.96 9.75 3.77
CA PRO A 159 -10.65 10.27 4.12
C PRO A 159 -10.53 10.45 5.63
N PHE A 160 -9.34 10.17 6.17
CA PHE A 160 -9.01 10.27 7.60
C PHE A 160 -9.62 9.19 8.50
N PHE A 161 -10.38 8.25 7.96
CA PHE A 161 -10.87 7.11 8.73
C PHE A 161 -9.77 6.05 8.91
N THR A 162 -9.47 5.71 10.17
CA THR A 162 -8.40 4.78 10.57
C THR A 162 -8.78 4.03 11.82
N THR A 163 -8.49 2.73 11.87
CA THR A 163 -8.53 1.93 13.10
C THR A 163 -7.19 1.87 13.81
N LYS A 164 -6.15 2.49 13.25
CA LYS A 164 -4.77 2.43 13.74
C LYS A 164 -4.47 3.65 14.61
N PRO A 165 -3.92 3.48 15.84
CA PRO A 165 -3.60 4.58 16.76
C PRO A 165 -2.70 5.68 16.17
N ASP A 166 -1.82 5.31 15.23
CA ASP A 166 -0.87 6.21 14.56
C ASP A 166 -1.16 6.41 13.06
N GLY A 167 -2.18 5.74 12.52
CA GLY A 167 -2.52 5.81 11.10
C GLY A 167 -3.36 7.05 10.81
N LEU A 168 -2.97 7.87 9.84
CA LEU A 168 -3.72 9.08 9.48
C LEU A 168 -5.05 8.80 8.76
N GLY A 169 -5.35 7.55 8.41
CA GLY A 169 -6.58 7.17 7.71
C GLY A 169 -6.66 7.61 6.25
N LEU A 170 -5.51 7.90 5.65
CA LEU A 170 -5.42 8.45 4.29
C LEU A 170 -5.01 7.41 3.23
N GLY A 171 -4.42 6.29 3.64
CA GLY A 171 -3.86 5.32 2.69
C GLY A 171 -4.92 4.73 1.76
N LEU A 172 -6.06 4.33 2.33
CA LEU A 172 -7.14 3.72 1.55
C LEU A 172 -7.89 4.75 0.69
N SER A 173 -8.12 5.97 1.20
CA SER A 173 -8.73 7.04 0.39
C SER A 173 -7.84 7.46 -0.79
N ILE A 174 -6.51 7.45 -0.62
CA ILE A 174 -5.58 7.68 -1.74
C ILE A 174 -5.65 6.51 -2.73
N SER A 175 -5.67 5.28 -2.22
CA SER A 175 -5.79 4.09 -3.07
C SER A 175 -7.08 4.15 -3.89
N GLN A 176 -8.19 4.54 -3.27
CA GLN A 176 -9.49 4.76 -3.90
C GLN A 176 -9.38 5.81 -5.02
N SER A 177 -8.87 7.01 -4.73
CA SER A 177 -8.74 8.08 -5.71
C SER A 177 -7.82 7.71 -6.88
N ILE A 178 -6.71 7.01 -6.63
CA ILE A 178 -5.83 6.51 -7.69
C ILE A 178 -6.58 5.51 -8.57
N VAL A 179 -7.19 4.48 -7.97
CA VAL A 179 -7.90 3.44 -8.71
C VAL A 179 -9.05 4.02 -9.54
N GLU A 180 -9.82 4.94 -8.98
CA GLU A 180 -10.90 5.64 -9.68
C GLU A 180 -10.37 6.52 -10.83
N ALA A 181 -9.26 7.23 -10.65
CA ALA A 181 -8.62 8.00 -11.72
C ALA A 181 -8.18 7.10 -12.89
N HIS A 182 -7.88 5.82 -12.61
CA HIS A 182 -7.52 4.81 -13.59
C HIS A 182 -8.74 4.06 -14.19
N GLY A 183 -9.97 4.49 -13.87
CA GLY A 183 -11.20 3.85 -14.36
C GLY A 183 -11.49 2.49 -13.72
N GLY A 184 -10.83 2.19 -12.60
CA GLY A 184 -11.02 0.97 -11.82
C GLY A 184 -11.99 1.14 -10.66
N ARG A 185 -12.09 0.09 -9.85
CA ARG A 185 -12.82 0.08 -8.59
C ARG A 185 -11.97 -0.55 -7.50
N LEU A 186 -11.99 0.01 -6.29
CA LEU A 186 -11.40 -0.57 -5.08
C LEU A 186 -12.52 -1.05 -4.15
N TRP A 187 -12.42 -2.26 -3.62
CA TRP A 187 -13.35 -2.78 -2.62
C TRP A 187 -12.66 -3.79 -1.70
N ALA A 188 -13.37 -4.28 -0.68
CA ALA A 188 -12.86 -5.28 0.22
C ALA A 188 -13.93 -6.32 0.57
N THR A 189 -13.51 -7.56 0.80
CA THR A 189 -14.37 -8.68 1.17
C THR A 189 -13.81 -9.42 2.37
N PRO A 190 -14.65 -9.92 3.30
CA PRO A 190 -14.18 -10.86 4.33
C PRO A 190 -13.77 -12.19 3.68
N ASN A 191 -12.73 -12.82 4.22
CA ASN A 191 -12.36 -14.18 3.81
C ASN A 191 -13.29 -15.21 4.46
N ARG A 192 -13.33 -16.43 3.91
CA ARG A 192 -14.19 -17.51 4.46
C ARG A 192 -13.83 -17.92 5.89
N ASP A 193 -12.53 -17.96 6.20
CA ASP A 193 -12.03 -18.36 7.51
C ASP A 193 -11.65 -17.13 8.34
N ALA A 194 -10.47 -16.56 8.07
CA ALA A 194 -9.93 -15.38 8.73
C ALA A 194 -9.29 -14.42 7.73
N GLY A 195 -9.26 -13.14 8.08
CA GLY A 195 -8.62 -12.09 7.30
C GLY A 195 -9.55 -11.39 6.32
N ALA A 196 -8.96 -10.47 5.59
CA ALA A 196 -9.61 -9.66 4.57
C ALA A 196 -8.98 -9.91 3.20
N THR A 197 -9.73 -9.58 2.16
CA THR A 197 -9.15 -9.38 0.83
C THR A 197 -9.53 -8.00 0.33
N PHE A 198 -8.52 -7.18 0.03
CA PHE A 198 -8.68 -5.93 -0.69
C PHE A 198 -8.48 -6.18 -2.18
N HIS A 199 -9.41 -5.71 -2.99
CA HIS A 199 -9.43 -5.91 -4.43
C HIS A 199 -9.42 -4.57 -5.14
N PHE A 200 -8.69 -4.48 -6.25
CA PHE A 200 -8.88 -3.38 -7.18
C PHE A 200 -8.75 -3.81 -8.63
N THR A 201 -9.47 -3.12 -9.51
CA THR A 201 -9.42 -3.38 -10.95
C THR A 201 -8.63 -2.32 -11.69
N LEU A 202 -8.00 -2.73 -12.79
CA LEU A 202 -7.42 -1.85 -13.80
C LEU A 202 -7.96 -2.23 -15.17
N PRO A 203 -8.54 -1.30 -15.95
CA PRO A 203 -9.02 -1.58 -17.29
C PRO A 203 -7.89 -2.09 -18.19
N ALA A 204 -8.18 -3.14 -18.95
CA ALA A 204 -7.28 -3.61 -20.01
C ALA A 204 -7.14 -2.50 -21.07
N ALA A 205 -5.90 -2.24 -21.52
CA ALA A 205 -5.60 -1.20 -22.50
C ALA A 205 -6.40 -1.40 -23.81
N THR A 206 -6.73 -2.65 -24.15
CA THR A 206 -7.53 -3.02 -25.33
C THR A 206 -8.99 -2.55 -25.26
N ARG A 207 -9.54 -2.27 -24.08
CA ARG A 207 -10.95 -1.82 -23.93
C ARG A 207 -11.15 -0.32 -24.17
N LEU A 208 -10.13 0.50 -23.93
CA LEU A 208 -10.24 1.95 -24.09
C LEU A 208 -10.30 2.38 -25.57
N HIS A 209 -9.71 1.59 -26.49
CA HIS A 209 -9.80 1.84 -27.94
C HIS A 209 -11.17 1.57 -28.57
N ARG A 210 -12.13 0.96 -27.85
CA ARG A 210 -13.47 0.70 -28.38
C ARG A 210 -14.42 1.87 -28.19
N SER A 211 -14.22 2.70 -27.16
CA SER A 211 -15.13 3.82 -26.84
C SER A 211 -14.87 5.08 -27.68
N GLU A 212 -13.62 5.36 -28.08
CA GLU A 212 -13.29 6.53 -28.91
C GLU A 212 -13.61 6.35 -30.41
N ARG A 213 -13.91 5.12 -30.86
CA ARG A 213 -14.24 4.85 -32.27
C ARG A 213 -15.72 5.02 -32.62
N VAL A 214 -16.60 5.20 -31.65
CA VAL A 214 -18.05 5.35 -31.88
C VAL A 214 -18.50 6.82 -31.98
N GLU A 215 -17.70 7.78 -31.49
CA GLU A 215 -18.02 9.22 -31.56
C GLU A 215 -17.57 9.93 -32.86
N LEU A 216 -16.93 9.24 -33.80
CA LEU A 216 -16.49 9.81 -35.09
C LEU A 216 -17.28 9.29 -36.30
N THR A 217 -18.49 8.77 -36.12
CA THR A 217 -19.35 8.32 -37.24
C THR A 217 -20.83 8.72 -37.07
N LEU A 218 -21.09 9.89 -36.49
CA LEU A 218 -22.39 10.56 -36.57
C LEU A 218 -22.24 11.98 -37.11
#